data_AF-A0A6A0ADB5-F1
#
_entry.id   AF-A0A6A0ADB5-F1
#
_cell.length_a   1.000
_cell.length_b   1.000
_cell.length_c   1.000
_cell.angle_alpha   90.00
_cell.angle_beta   90.00
_cell.angle_gamma   90.00
#
_symmetry.space_group_name_H-M   'P 1'
#
loop_
_entity.id
_entity.type
_entity.pdbx_description
1 polymer ?
#
loop_
_entity_poly.entity_id
_entity_poly.type
_entity_poly.pdbx_seq_one_letter_code
_entity_poly.pdbx_strand_id
1 'polypeptide(L)'
;EVNELSRALDAERQRNKDLVECQVPALQNDSATAQAHARRLQERVQELQTVVDTTNETLSTAQDSLSQEVARLQADNTFLKQSLAKQVSLRTAASAKVEQARKHLGMTSPEAEVLIKELDELRAATKSLRAEVTALTADKSHLQQQCSSRSTHAMTLIAENKRVLEQASELRRQTQQQDQDIARLKQELAAAQKLQAKSAARRDSLAAASQVSGAYAVLLMQYPDCLEACAVALTAPPSSTQQATSNNEKAQLSLILGVEPLPALQQPPRQPL
;
A
#
# COMPACT_ATOMS: atom_id res chain seq x y z
N GLU A 1 -11.75 94.09 90.79
CA GLU A 1 -10.67 94.31 89.80
C GLU A 1 -9.64 93.18 89.74
N VAL A 2 -8.66 93.04 90.64
CA VAL A 2 -7.60 91.98 90.50
C VAL A 2 -8.15 90.54 90.49
N ASN A 3 -9.13 90.22 91.34
CA ASN A 3 -9.77 88.89 91.36
C ASN A 3 -10.65 88.61 90.13
N GLU A 4 -11.21 89.65 89.51
CA GLU A 4 -12.01 89.52 88.29
C GLU A 4 -11.11 89.31 87.07
N LEU A 5 -9.97 90.01 87.03
CA LEU A 5 -8.93 89.81 86.01
C LEU A 5 -8.29 88.42 86.09
N SER A 6 -8.05 87.88 87.30
CA SER A 6 -7.53 86.52 87.47
C SER A 6 -8.50 85.45 86.98
N ARG A 7 -9.80 85.57 87.33
CA ARG A 7 -10.85 84.67 86.81
C ARG A 7 -11.01 84.77 85.29
N ALA A 8 -10.91 85.98 84.74
CA ALA A 8 -10.97 86.18 83.29
C ALA A 8 -9.77 85.55 82.56
N LEU A 9 -8.56 85.67 83.14
CA LEU A 9 -7.35 85.05 82.60
C LEU A 9 -7.42 83.52 82.66
N ASP A 10 -7.92 82.94 83.75
CA ASP A 10 -8.08 81.49 83.89
C ASP A 10 -9.18 80.94 82.97
N ALA A 11 -10.29 81.67 82.79
CA ALA A 11 -11.31 81.35 81.81
C ALA A 11 -10.73 81.33 80.39
N GLU A 12 -9.87 82.29 80.05
CA GLU A 12 -9.28 82.36 78.72
C GLU A 12 -8.13 81.37 78.50
N ARG A 13 -7.42 80.98 79.56
CA ARG A 13 -6.50 79.83 79.52
C ARG A 13 -7.25 78.53 79.29
N GLN A 14 -8.38 78.33 79.95
CA GLN A 14 -9.21 77.14 79.74
C GLN A 14 -9.80 77.12 78.33
N ARG A 15 -10.26 78.27 77.82
CA ARG A 15 -10.73 78.38 76.44
C ARG A 15 -9.63 78.08 75.41
N ASN A 16 -8.42 78.61 75.62
CA ASN A 16 -7.27 78.30 74.78
C ASN A 16 -6.90 76.82 74.86
N LYS A 17 -7.00 76.22 76.04
CA LYS A 17 -6.78 74.79 76.23
C LYS A 17 -7.81 73.97 75.44
N ASP A 18 -9.10 74.31 75.54
CA ASP A 18 -10.18 73.63 74.79
C ASP A 18 -10.04 73.82 73.27
N LEU A 19 -9.59 75.01 72.83
CA LEU A 19 -9.27 75.28 71.42
C LEU A 19 -8.14 74.38 70.90
N VAL A 20 -7.02 74.30 71.64
CA VAL A 20 -5.82 73.57 71.21
C VAL A 20 -5.97 72.06 71.39
N GLU A 21 -6.57 71.60 72.49
CA GLU A 21 -6.66 70.17 72.82
C GLU A 21 -7.88 69.48 72.19
N CYS A 22 -8.98 70.20 71.96
CA CYS A 22 -10.22 69.60 71.45
C CYS A 22 -10.58 70.07 70.04
N GLN A 23 -10.64 71.39 69.79
CA GLN A 23 -11.18 71.90 68.52
C GLN A 23 -10.20 71.77 67.35
N VAL A 24 -8.93 72.14 67.54
CA VAL A 24 -7.92 72.05 66.47
C VAL A 24 -7.72 70.59 66.02
N PRO A 25 -7.58 69.59 66.92
CA PRO A 25 -7.49 68.20 66.52
C PRO A 25 -8.75 67.68 65.82
N ALA A 26 -9.94 68.10 66.25
CA ALA A 26 -11.19 67.75 65.59
C ALA A 26 -11.24 68.29 64.15
N LEU A 27 -10.92 69.57 63.94
CA LEU A 27 -10.85 70.17 62.59
C LEU A 27 -9.77 69.54 61.71
N GLN A 28 -8.62 69.16 62.29
CA GLN A 28 -7.58 68.42 61.56
C GLN A 28 -8.07 67.05 61.12
N ASN A 29 -8.79 66.34 61.99
CA ASN A 29 -9.37 65.04 61.66
C ASN A 29 -10.48 65.16 60.61
N ASP A 30 -11.35 66.17 60.71
CA ASP A 30 -12.39 66.47 59.72
C ASP A 30 -11.79 66.84 58.37
N SER A 31 -10.73 67.66 58.37
CA SER A 31 -9.97 68.03 57.17
C SER A 31 -9.31 66.82 56.51
N ALA A 32 -8.67 65.94 57.30
CA ALA A 32 -8.09 64.70 56.80
C ALA A 32 -9.16 63.77 56.20
N THR A 33 -10.31 63.68 56.86
CA THR A 33 -11.45 62.88 56.39
C THR A 33 -12.03 63.45 55.09
N ALA A 34 -12.24 64.76 55.01
CA ALA A 34 -12.69 65.45 53.80
C ALA A 34 -11.71 65.28 52.64
N GLN A 35 -10.41 65.37 52.89
CA GLN A 35 -9.37 65.12 51.88
C GLN A 35 -9.39 63.67 51.39
N ALA A 36 -9.59 62.69 52.28
CA ALA A 36 -9.72 61.29 51.89
C ALA A 36 -10.97 61.06 51.02
N HIS A 37 -12.10 61.69 51.35
CA HIS A 37 -13.30 61.64 50.52
C HIS A 37 -13.10 62.31 49.15
N ALA A 38 -12.45 63.47 49.11
CA ALA A 38 -12.14 64.16 47.86
C ALA A 38 -11.26 63.30 46.94
N ARG A 39 -10.24 62.63 47.49
CA ARG A 39 -9.38 61.69 46.73
C ARG A 39 -10.20 60.51 46.18
N ARG A 40 -11.03 59.88 46.99
CA ARG A 40 -11.91 58.77 46.55
C ARG A 40 -12.89 59.20 45.46
N LEU A 41 -13.47 60.40 45.57
CA LEU A 41 -14.35 60.95 44.54
C LEU A 41 -13.58 61.22 43.25
N GLN A 42 -12.36 61.73 43.33
CA GLN A 42 -11.51 61.97 42.16
C GLN A 42 -11.13 60.66 41.45
N GLU A 43 -10.75 59.63 42.22
CA GLU A 43 -10.52 58.28 41.70
C GLU A 43 -11.78 57.73 41.02
N ARG A 44 -12.94 57.87 41.66
CA ARG A 44 -14.22 57.40 41.09
C ARG A 44 -14.61 58.13 39.81
N VAL A 45 -14.35 59.43 39.72
CA VAL A 45 -14.59 60.22 38.49
C VAL A 45 -13.68 59.74 37.37
N GLN A 46 -12.41 59.44 37.65
CA GLN A 46 -11.49 58.87 36.65
C GLN A 46 -11.94 57.48 36.19
N GLU A 47 -12.34 56.61 37.11
CA GLU A 47 -12.92 55.30 36.77
C GLU A 47 -14.15 55.45 35.87
N LEU A 48 -15.10 56.32 36.24
CA LEU A 48 -16.29 56.55 35.42
C LEU A 48 -15.95 57.11 34.05
N GLN A 49 -14.97 58.00 33.94
CA GLN A 49 -14.52 58.53 32.65
C GLN A 49 -14.00 57.41 31.75
N THR A 50 -13.13 56.53 32.28
CA THR A 50 -12.61 55.40 31.51
C THR A 50 -13.71 54.42 31.07
N VAL A 51 -14.72 54.17 31.92
CA VAL A 51 -15.87 53.34 31.55
C VAL A 51 -16.69 54.00 30.44
N VAL A 52 -16.91 55.31 30.50
CA VAL A 52 -17.64 56.05 29.46
C VAL A 52 -16.88 56.00 28.14
N ASP A 53 -15.56 56.25 28.15
CA ASP A 53 -14.74 56.26 26.95
C ASP A 53 -14.72 54.88 26.27
N THR A 54 -14.49 53.82 27.04
CA THR A 54 -14.50 52.44 26.53
C THR A 54 -15.87 52.00 26.00
N THR A 55 -16.95 52.43 26.67
CA THR A 55 -18.32 52.15 26.22
C THR A 55 -18.61 52.88 24.91
N ASN A 56 -18.18 54.15 24.78
CA ASN A 56 -18.36 54.93 23.56
C ASN A 56 -17.59 54.32 22.38
N GLU A 57 -16.36 53.88 22.58
CA GLU A 57 -15.57 53.18 21.55
C GLU A 57 -16.26 51.88 21.10
N THR A 58 -16.75 51.09 22.06
CA THR A 58 -17.48 49.85 21.78
C THR A 58 -18.77 50.11 21.00
N LEU A 59 -19.52 51.14 21.38
CA LEU A 59 -20.74 51.53 20.67
C LEU A 59 -20.45 52.05 19.26
N SER A 60 -19.39 52.84 19.09
CA SER A 60 -18.99 53.36 17.78
C SER A 60 -18.61 52.23 16.81
N THR A 61 -17.81 51.28 17.27
CA THR A 61 -17.41 50.13 16.45
C THR A 61 -18.59 49.22 16.09
N ALA A 62 -19.51 49.00 17.04
CA ALA A 62 -20.75 48.27 16.78
C ALA A 62 -21.66 49.00 15.77
N GLN A 63 -21.77 50.33 15.88
CA GLN A 63 -22.54 51.15 14.95
C GLN A 63 -21.98 51.10 13.53
N ASP A 64 -20.65 51.16 13.37
CA ASP A 64 -20.01 51.06 12.07
C ASP A 64 -20.23 49.68 11.44
N SER A 65 -20.08 48.61 12.24
CA SER A 65 -20.33 47.24 11.78
C SER A 65 -21.78 47.03 11.34
N LEU A 66 -22.75 47.50 12.12
CA LEU A 66 -24.17 47.43 11.76
C LEU A 66 -24.48 48.26 10.50
N SER A 67 -23.86 49.43 10.35
CA SER A 67 -24.03 50.27 9.18
C SER A 67 -23.53 49.59 7.90
N GLN A 68 -22.37 48.92 7.97
CA GLN A 68 -21.83 48.12 6.87
C GLN A 68 -22.75 46.95 6.51
N GLU A 69 -23.27 46.24 7.52
CA GLU A 69 -24.18 45.12 7.29
C GLU A 69 -25.50 45.57 6.67
N VAL A 70 -26.06 46.70 7.09
CA VAL A 70 -27.24 47.30 6.47
C VAL A 70 -26.97 47.64 5.00
N ALA A 71 -25.83 48.24 4.68
CA ALA A 71 -25.47 48.55 3.30
C ALA A 71 -25.32 47.28 2.43
N ARG A 72 -24.71 46.22 2.98
CA ARG A 72 -24.58 44.91 2.32
C ARG A 72 -25.94 44.29 2.04
N LEU A 73 -26.82 44.23 3.06
CA LEU A 73 -28.16 43.68 2.93
C LEU A 73 -29.02 44.48 1.94
N GLN A 74 -28.85 45.81 1.88
CA GLN A 74 -29.50 46.64 0.88
C GLN A 74 -29.02 46.28 -0.54
N ALA A 75 -27.72 46.12 -0.76
CA ALA A 75 -27.17 45.70 -2.04
C ALA A 75 -27.71 44.32 -2.47
N ASP A 76 -27.67 43.33 -1.56
CA ASP A 76 -28.21 41.99 -1.81
C ASP A 76 -29.71 42.04 -2.13
N ASN A 77 -30.49 42.87 -1.42
CA ASN A 77 -31.91 43.03 -1.68
C ASN A 77 -32.18 43.61 -3.07
N THR A 78 -31.40 44.61 -3.50
CA THR A 78 -31.52 45.18 -4.85
C THR A 78 -31.19 44.16 -5.94
N PHE A 79 -30.13 43.36 -5.75
CA PHE A 79 -29.76 42.29 -6.66
C PHE A 79 -30.85 41.23 -6.76
N LEU A 80 -31.38 40.77 -5.62
CA LEU A 80 -32.47 39.79 -5.58
C LEU A 80 -33.74 40.31 -6.27
N LYS A 81 -34.09 41.59 -6.08
CA LYS A 81 -35.21 42.23 -6.80
C LYS A 81 -35.00 42.21 -8.32
N GLN A 82 -33.80 42.54 -8.79
CA GLN A 82 -33.48 42.49 -10.24
C GLN A 82 -33.52 41.06 -10.78
N SER A 83 -32.95 40.10 -10.05
CA SER A 83 -32.98 38.68 -10.42
C SER A 83 -34.40 38.14 -10.48
N LEU A 84 -35.25 38.48 -9.49
CA LEU A 84 -36.65 38.12 -9.47
C LEU A 84 -37.41 38.72 -10.66
N ALA A 85 -37.21 40.02 -10.96
CA ALA A 85 -37.84 40.66 -12.11
C ALA A 85 -37.47 39.96 -13.43
N LYS A 86 -36.21 39.55 -13.59
CA LYS A 86 -35.75 38.77 -14.74
C LYS A 86 -36.39 37.39 -14.81
N GLN A 87 -36.52 36.69 -13.68
CA GLN A 87 -37.17 35.38 -13.64
C GLN A 87 -38.67 35.48 -13.96
N VAL A 88 -39.34 36.52 -13.45
CA VAL A 88 -40.75 36.79 -13.76
C VAL A 88 -40.93 37.05 -15.25
N SER A 89 -40.10 37.88 -15.88
CA SER A 89 -40.21 38.16 -17.32
C SER A 89 -39.98 36.91 -18.18
N LEU A 90 -38.98 36.09 -17.82
CA LEU A 90 -38.73 34.81 -18.48
C LEU A 90 -39.91 33.84 -18.33
N ARG A 91 -40.47 33.72 -17.12
CA ARG A 91 -41.65 32.88 -16.86
C ARG A 91 -42.86 33.34 -17.67
N THR A 92 -43.14 34.64 -17.71
CA THR A 92 -44.25 35.20 -18.49
C THR A 92 -44.08 34.92 -19.98
N ALA A 93 -42.88 35.12 -20.52
CA ALA A 93 -42.58 34.82 -21.92
C ALA A 93 -42.71 33.31 -22.22
N ALA A 94 -42.24 32.44 -21.34
CA ALA A 94 -42.38 30.99 -21.47
C ALA A 94 -43.86 30.57 -21.42
N SER A 95 -44.63 31.12 -20.47
CA SER A 95 -46.07 30.87 -20.34
C SER A 95 -46.83 31.30 -21.60
N ALA A 96 -46.49 32.45 -22.17
CA ALA A 96 -47.10 32.93 -23.42
C ALA A 96 -46.79 31.98 -24.60
N LYS A 97 -45.55 31.47 -24.70
CA LYS A 97 -45.17 30.48 -25.71
C LYS A 97 -45.87 29.15 -25.53
N VAL A 98 -46.00 28.67 -24.30
CA VAL A 98 -46.76 27.44 -23.98
C VAL A 98 -48.22 27.59 -24.37
N GLU A 99 -48.83 28.74 -24.05
CA GLU A 99 -50.22 29.02 -24.42
C GLU A 99 -50.42 29.14 -25.94
N GLN A 100 -49.46 29.76 -26.64
CA GLN A 100 -49.46 29.81 -28.10
C GLN A 100 -49.35 28.40 -28.70
N ALA A 101 -48.43 27.57 -28.19
CA ALA A 101 -48.28 26.18 -28.63
C ALA A 101 -49.54 25.37 -28.36
N ARG A 102 -50.14 25.50 -27.17
CA ARG A 102 -51.42 24.87 -26.81
C ARG A 102 -52.51 25.21 -27.82
N LYS A 103 -52.70 26.49 -28.12
CA LYS A 103 -53.68 26.96 -29.12
C LYS A 103 -53.39 26.41 -30.51
N HIS A 104 -52.12 26.42 -30.94
CA HIS A 104 -51.72 25.92 -32.25
C HIS A 104 -51.94 24.40 -32.40
N LEU A 105 -51.75 23.65 -31.32
CA LEU A 105 -51.99 22.21 -31.26
C LEU A 105 -53.46 21.85 -31.01
N GLY A 106 -54.36 22.84 -30.88
CA GLY A 106 -55.78 22.61 -30.61
C GLY A 106 -56.06 21.98 -29.25
N MET A 107 -55.12 22.07 -28.31
CA MET A 107 -55.20 21.41 -27.00
C MET A 107 -56.02 22.23 -26.00
N THR A 108 -56.72 21.56 -25.10
CA THR A 108 -57.32 22.17 -23.92
C THR A 108 -56.27 22.47 -22.84
N SER A 109 -56.56 23.39 -21.90
CA SER A 109 -55.67 23.71 -20.78
C SER A 109 -55.25 22.48 -19.95
N PRO A 110 -56.17 21.59 -19.51
CA PRO A 110 -55.78 20.42 -18.73
C PRO A 110 -54.93 19.43 -19.52
N GLU A 111 -55.19 19.24 -20.82
CA GLU A 111 -54.35 18.38 -21.67
C GLU A 111 -52.91 18.91 -21.77
N ALA A 112 -52.75 20.23 -21.90
CA ALA A 112 -51.42 20.85 -21.92
C ALA A 112 -50.70 20.71 -20.57
N GLU A 113 -51.41 20.82 -19.45
CA GLU A 113 -50.82 20.62 -18.12
C GLU A 113 -50.34 19.18 -17.90
N VAL A 114 -51.11 18.19 -18.39
CA VAL A 114 -50.70 16.78 -18.33
C VAL A 114 -49.45 16.55 -19.18
N LEU A 115 -49.41 17.03 -20.42
CA LEU A 115 -48.23 16.88 -21.26
C LEU A 115 -46.99 17.58 -20.69
N ILE A 116 -47.15 18.74 -20.03
CA ILE A 116 -46.01 19.41 -19.38
C ILE A 116 -45.46 18.54 -18.24
N LYS A 117 -46.32 17.94 -17.42
CA LYS A 117 -45.91 17.03 -16.35
C LYS A 117 -45.20 15.80 -16.90
N GLU A 118 -45.79 15.14 -17.90
CA GLU A 118 -45.18 13.98 -18.56
C GLU A 118 -43.81 14.33 -19.17
N LEU A 119 -43.70 15.50 -19.79
CA LEU A 119 -42.45 15.97 -20.37
C LEU A 119 -41.38 16.25 -19.30
N ASP A 120 -41.76 16.82 -18.16
CA ASP A 120 -40.85 17.03 -17.04
C ASP A 120 -40.42 15.71 -16.38
N GLU A 121 -41.31 14.73 -16.25
CA GLU A 121 -40.99 13.36 -15.81
C GLU A 121 -40.03 12.68 -16.79
N LEU A 122 -40.29 12.76 -18.10
CA LEU A 122 -39.39 12.23 -19.13
C LEU A 122 -38.02 12.90 -19.12
N ARG A 123 -37.96 14.22 -18.87
CA ARG A 123 -36.68 14.94 -18.70
C ARG A 123 -35.91 14.44 -17.48
N ALA A 124 -36.59 14.23 -16.35
CA ALA A 124 -35.98 13.68 -15.14
C ALA A 124 -35.45 12.26 -15.38
N ALA A 125 -36.26 11.39 -16.00
CA ALA A 125 -35.86 10.04 -16.38
C ALA A 125 -34.66 10.05 -17.35
N THR A 126 -34.68 10.92 -18.35
CA THR A 126 -33.57 11.07 -19.31
C THR A 126 -32.27 11.50 -18.62
N LYS A 127 -32.35 12.40 -17.64
CA LYS A 127 -31.18 12.82 -16.85
C LYS A 127 -30.60 11.63 -16.06
N SER A 128 -31.47 10.82 -15.44
CA SER A 128 -31.06 9.61 -14.73
C SER A 128 -30.40 8.60 -15.66
N LEU A 129 -31.01 8.30 -16.82
CA LEU A 129 -30.46 7.37 -17.80
C LEU A 129 -29.10 7.82 -18.34
N ARG A 130 -28.89 9.12 -18.58
CA ARG A 130 -27.58 9.65 -18.99
C ARG A 130 -26.51 9.43 -17.92
N ALA A 131 -26.85 9.59 -16.64
CA ALA A 131 -25.93 9.30 -15.55
C ALA A 131 -25.57 7.81 -15.51
N GLU A 132 -26.55 6.93 -15.68
CA GLU A 132 -26.33 5.48 -15.74
C GLU A 132 -25.46 5.06 -16.92
N VAL A 133 -25.73 5.59 -18.13
CA VAL A 133 -24.89 5.34 -19.32
C VAL A 133 -23.45 5.79 -19.09
N THR A 134 -23.25 6.92 -18.41
CA THR A 134 -21.91 7.42 -18.07
C THR A 134 -21.20 6.45 -17.12
N ALA A 135 -21.90 5.95 -16.09
CA ALA A 135 -21.37 4.97 -15.14
C ALA A 135 -21.02 3.64 -15.84
N LEU A 136 -21.93 3.08 -16.64
CA LEU A 136 -21.71 1.85 -17.38
C LEU A 136 -20.55 1.96 -18.39
N THR A 137 -20.37 3.14 -18.99
CA THR A 137 -19.24 3.40 -19.89
C THR A 137 -17.91 3.37 -19.13
N ALA A 138 -17.87 3.93 -17.92
CA ALA A 138 -16.70 3.87 -17.04
C ALA A 138 -16.40 2.43 -16.62
N ASP A 139 -17.42 1.67 -16.20
CA ASP A 139 -17.28 0.27 -15.81
C ASP A 139 -16.78 -0.60 -16.96
N LYS A 140 -17.31 -0.39 -18.17
CA LYS A 140 -16.85 -1.07 -19.39
C LYS A 140 -15.37 -0.81 -19.63
N SER A 141 -14.93 0.45 -19.54
CA SER A 141 -13.53 0.82 -19.71
C SER A 141 -12.65 0.14 -18.66
N HIS A 142 -13.09 0.12 -17.41
CA HIS A 142 -12.36 -0.54 -16.33
C HIS A 142 -12.23 -2.05 -16.57
N LEU A 143 -13.31 -2.73 -16.93
CA LEU A 143 -13.30 -4.16 -17.24
C LEU A 143 -12.39 -4.49 -18.43
N GLN A 144 -12.41 -3.66 -19.49
CA GLN A 144 -11.50 -3.83 -20.63
C GLN A 144 -10.03 -3.74 -20.21
N GLN A 145 -9.69 -2.82 -19.32
CA GLN A 145 -8.35 -2.69 -18.77
C GLN A 145 -7.97 -3.93 -17.94
N GLN A 146 -8.86 -4.41 -17.07
CA GLN A 146 -8.64 -5.63 -16.28
C GLN A 146 -8.42 -6.85 -17.17
N CYS A 147 -9.27 -7.05 -18.19
CA CYS A 147 -9.12 -8.13 -19.15
C CYS A 147 -7.79 -8.07 -19.90
N SER A 148 -7.38 -6.88 -20.34
CA SER A 148 -6.09 -6.68 -21.03
C SER A 148 -4.92 -6.99 -20.11
N SER A 149 -4.95 -6.51 -18.87
CA SER A 149 -3.92 -6.78 -17.86
C SER A 149 -3.79 -8.28 -17.57
N ARG A 150 -4.92 -8.97 -17.35
CA ARG A 150 -4.94 -10.42 -17.10
C ARG A 150 -4.44 -11.22 -18.31
N SER A 151 -4.78 -10.80 -19.53
CA SER A 151 -4.29 -11.41 -20.76
C SER A 151 -2.75 -11.32 -20.87
N THR A 152 -2.20 -10.13 -20.64
CA THR A 152 -0.75 -9.92 -20.62
C THR A 152 -0.08 -10.79 -19.55
N HIS A 153 -0.64 -10.82 -18.35
CA HIS A 153 -0.09 -11.64 -17.27
C HIS A 153 -0.12 -13.15 -17.60
N ALA A 154 -1.20 -13.65 -18.21
CA ALA A 154 -1.29 -15.03 -18.64
C ALA A 154 -0.20 -15.37 -19.69
N MET A 155 0.05 -14.49 -20.65
CA MET A 155 1.13 -14.67 -21.62
C MET A 155 2.52 -14.72 -20.96
N THR A 156 2.77 -13.89 -19.95
CA THR A 156 4.00 -13.95 -19.16
C THR A 156 4.13 -15.29 -18.43
N LEU A 157 3.07 -15.77 -17.78
CA LEU A 157 3.08 -17.06 -17.10
C LEU A 157 3.35 -18.21 -18.07
N ILE A 158 2.76 -18.18 -19.27
CA ILE A 158 3.00 -19.19 -20.32
C ILE A 158 4.49 -19.18 -20.74
N ALA A 159 5.06 -18.02 -21.00
CA ALA A 159 6.46 -17.89 -21.38
C ALA A 159 7.40 -18.40 -20.28
N GLU A 160 7.10 -18.08 -19.03
CA GLU A 160 7.88 -18.53 -17.88
C GLU A 160 7.79 -20.04 -17.68
N ASN A 161 6.59 -20.62 -17.83
CA ASN A 161 6.40 -22.07 -17.75
C ASN A 161 7.21 -22.80 -18.83
N LYS A 162 7.23 -22.27 -20.07
CA LYS A 162 8.05 -22.79 -21.15
C LYS A 162 9.54 -22.77 -20.80
N ARG A 163 10.03 -21.66 -20.25
CA ARG A 163 11.43 -21.51 -19.79
C ARG A 163 11.78 -22.55 -18.73
N VAL A 164 10.91 -22.75 -17.75
CA VAL A 164 11.11 -23.76 -16.69
C VAL A 164 11.13 -25.18 -17.27
N LEU A 165 10.27 -25.49 -18.24
CA LEU A 165 10.29 -26.80 -18.92
C LEU A 165 11.58 -27.03 -19.71
N GLU A 166 12.09 -26.01 -20.41
CA GLU A 166 13.38 -26.07 -21.11
C GLU A 166 14.52 -26.32 -20.12
N GLN A 167 14.55 -25.58 -19.00
CA GLN A 167 15.53 -25.78 -17.93
C GLN A 167 15.45 -27.19 -17.32
N ALA A 168 14.25 -27.71 -17.08
CA ALA A 168 14.06 -29.05 -16.56
C ALA A 168 14.56 -30.12 -17.54
N SER A 169 14.36 -29.92 -18.85
CA SER A 169 14.86 -30.84 -19.88
C SER A 169 16.39 -30.85 -19.96
N GLU A 170 17.03 -29.68 -19.85
CA GLU A 170 18.48 -29.55 -19.86
C GLU A 170 19.10 -30.16 -18.60
N LEU A 171 18.51 -29.92 -17.42
CA LEU A 171 18.94 -30.57 -16.18
C LEU A 171 18.86 -32.10 -16.27
N ARG A 172 17.77 -32.65 -16.83
CA ARG A 172 17.67 -34.10 -17.06
C ARG A 172 18.78 -34.63 -17.95
N ARG A 173 19.13 -33.91 -19.03
CA ARG A 173 20.24 -34.27 -19.93
C ARG A 173 21.58 -34.24 -19.19
N GLN A 174 21.82 -33.21 -18.38
CA GLN A 174 23.02 -33.10 -17.55
C GLN A 174 23.12 -34.25 -16.54
N THR A 175 22.02 -34.60 -15.86
CA THR A 175 22.00 -35.75 -14.94
C THR A 175 22.30 -37.05 -15.66
N GLN A 176 21.70 -37.31 -16.82
CA GLN A 176 22.01 -38.51 -17.62
C GLN A 176 23.48 -38.59 -18.04
N GLN A 177 24.08 -37.45 -18.43
CA GLN A 177 25.50 -37.39 -18.75
C GLN A 177 26.37 -37.68 -17.53
N GLN A 178 26.04 -37.07 -16.38
CA GLN A 178 26.75 -37.32 -15.12
C GLN A 178 26.66 -38.79 -14.71
N ASP A 179 25.50 -39.43 -14.85
CA ASP A 179 25.35 -40.86 -14.57
C ASP A 179 26.25 -41.73 -15.47
N GLN A 180 26.36 -41.40 -16.76
CA GLN A 180 27.27 -42.08 -17.69
C GLN A 180 28.74 -41.85 -17.33
N ASP A 181 29.11 -40.61 -17.00
CA ASP A 181 30.48 -40.26 -16.59
C ASP A 181 30.85 -40.98 -15.29
N ILE A 182 29.94 -41.05 -14.31
CA ILE A 182 30.11 -41.80 -13.07
C ILE A 182 30.28 -43.30 -13.36
N ALA A 183 29.46 -43.87 -14.24
CA ALA A 183 29.57 -45.29 -14.62
C ALA A 183 30.93 -45.58 -15.27
N ARG A 184 31.39 -44.71 -16.17
CA ARG A 184 32.70 -44.80 -16.82
C ARG A 184 33.84 -44.69 -15.81
N LEU A 185 33.80 -43.69 -14.93
CA LEU A 185 34.81 -43.50 -13.88
C LEU A 185 34.88 -44.71 -12.92
N LYS A 186 33.73 -45.30 -12.57
CA LYS A 186 33.68 -46.54 -11.78
C LYS A 186 34.37 -47.71 -12.51
N GLN A 187 34.17 -47.83 -13.82
CA GLN A 187 34.82 -48.87 -14.63
C GLN A 187 36.33 -48.64 -14.74
N GLU A 188 36.77 -47.42 -15.00
CA GLU A 188 38.18 -47.03 -15.05
C GLU A 188 38.87 -47.26 -13.70
N LEU A 189 38.21 -46.89 -12.59
CA LEU A 189 38.70 -47.16 -11.24
C LEU A 189 38.84 -48.65 -10.95
N ALA A 190 37.85 -49.47 -11.31
CA ALA A 190 37.91 -50.92 -11.15
C ALA A 190 39.04 -51.55 -12.00
N ALA A 191 39.24 -51.07 -13.23
CA ALA A 191 40.34 -51.51 -14.08
C ALA A 191 41.71 -51.13 -13.51
N ALA A 192 41.86 -49.91 -12.99
CA ALA A 192 43.07 -49.44 -12.33
C ALA A 192 43.37 -50.27 -11.07
N GLN A 193 42.37 -50.54 -10.23
CA GLN A 193 42.51 -51.42 -9.06
C GLN A 193 42.92 -52.84 -9.45
N LYS A 194 42.36 -53.39 -10.54
CA LYS A 194 42.74 -54.73 -11.05
C LYS A 194 44.18 -54.76 -11.57
N LEU A 195 44.62 -53.71 -12.26
CA LEU A 195 46.01 -53.57 -12.70
C LEU A 195 46.97 -53.44 -11.51
N GLN A 196 46.60 -52.66 -10.49
CA GLN A 196 47.36 -52.52 -9.25
C GLN A 196 47.46 -53.85 -8.48
N ALA A 197 46.37 -54.61 -8.39
CA ALA A 197 46.39 -55.94 -7.79
C ALA A 197 47.29 -56.91 -8.58
N LYS A 198 47.24 -56.88 -9.92
CA LYS A 198 48.13 -57.68 -10.77
C LYS A 198 49.61 -57.28 -10.62
N SER A 199 49.91 -55.99 -10.53
CA SER A 199 51.29 -55.53 -10.35
C SER A 199 51.82 -55.83 -8.93
N ALA A 200 50.96 -55.76 -7.90
CA ALA A 200 51.27 -56.26 -6.57
C ALA A 200 51.54 -57.77 -6.56
N ALA A 201 50.64 -58.58 -7.12
CA ALA A 201 50.84 -60.03 -7.21
C ALA A 201 52.10 -60.41 -8.01
N ARG A 202 52.42 -59.67 -9.08
CA ARG A 202 53.69 -59.85 -9.81
C ARG A 202 54.90 -59.54 -8.92
N ARG A 203 54.87 -58.44 -8.16
CA ARG A 203 55.94 -58.11 -7.20
C ARG A 203 56.09 -59.21 -6.14
N ASP A 204 54.98 -59.71 -5.60
CA ASP A 204 54.99 -60.78 -4.59
C ASP A 204 55.51 -62.10 -5.17
N SER A 205 55.11 -62.47 -6.39
CA SER A 205 55.62 -63.66 -7.09
C SER A 205 57.11 -63.55 -7.42
N LEU A 206 57.60 -62.35 -7.77
CA LEU A 206 59.02 -62.10 -8.01
C LEU A 206 59.83 -62.18 -6.71
N ALA A 207 59.27 -61.69 -5.60
CA ALA A 207 59.85 -61.83 -4.26
C ALA A 207 59.84 -63.28 -3.76
N ALA A 208 58.81 -64.06 -4.08
CA ALA A 208 58.76 -65.49 -3.76
C ALA A 208 59.75 -66.29 -4.62
N ALA A 209 59.86 -65.98 -5.92
CA ALA A 209 60.83 -66.61 -6.81
C ALA A 209 62.28 -66.33 -6.41
N SER A 210 62.59 -65.12 -5.92
CA SER A 210 63.93 -64.82 -5.39
C SER A 210 64.22 -65.58 -4.08
N GLN A 211 63.21 -65.81 -3.23
CA GLN A 211 63.35 -66.67 -2.04
C GLN A 211 63.54 -68.14 -2.40
N VAL A 212 62.80 -68.67 -3.39
CA VAL A 212 62.97 -70.06 -3.86
C VAL A 212 64.31 -70.24 -4.57
N SER A 213 64.78 -69.27 -5.35
CA SER A 213 66.14 -69.30 -5.91
C SER A 213 67.21 -69.26 -4.82
N GLY A 214 66.99 -68.52 -3.73
CA GLY A 214 67.85 -68.56 -2.54
C GLY A 214 67.84 -69.94 -1.88
N ALA A 215 66.67 -70.55 -1.72
CA ALA A 215 66.52 -71.89 -1.13
C ALA A 215 67.08 -73.01 -2.04
N TYR A 216 66.93 -72.91 -3.36
CA TYR A 216 67.46 -73.87 -4.33
C TYR A 216 68.99 -73.77 -4.44
N ALA A 217 69.55 -72.57 -4.30
CA ALA A 217 71.00 -72.39 -4.16
C ALA A 217 71.54 -73.03 -2.86
N VAL A 218 70.78 -72.97 -1.76
CA VAL A 218 71.13 -73.67 -0.51
C VAL A 218 70.99 -75.19 -0.65
N LEU A 219 69.98 -75.68 -1.36
CA LEU A 219 69.75 -77.12 -1.57
C LEU A 219 70.79 -77.75 -2.52
N LEU A 220 71.20 -77.04 -3.58
CA LEU A 220 72.27 -77.45 -4.50
C LEU A 220 73.65 -77.49 -3.82
N MET A 221 73.85 -76.77 -2.71
CA MET A 221 75.05 -76.89 -1.88
C MET A 221 75.02 -78.10 -0.94
N GLN A 222 73.87 -78.77 -0.77
CA GLN A 222 73.69 -79.80 0.26
C GLN A 222 73.53 -81.24 -0.28
N TYR A 223 73.23 -81.45 -1.58
CA TYR A 223 73.18 -82.79 -2.22
C TYR A 223 73.57 -82.74 -3.72
N PRO A 224 74.81 -83.13 -4.11
CA PRO A 224 75.27 -82.99 -5.50
C PRO A 224 74.91 -84.18 -6.43
N ASP A 225 74.61 -85.37 -5.90
CA ASP A 225 74.78 -86.62 -6.67
C ASP A 225 73.46 -87.34 -7.05
N CYS A 226 72.38 -86.61 -7.31
CA CYS A 226 71.12 -87.18 -7.84
C CYS A 226 70.63 -86.38 -9.06
N LEU A 227 71.36 -86.48 -10.17
CA LEU A 227 71.02 -85.85 -11.45
C LEU A 227 71.17 -86.86 -12.59
N GLU A 228 70.11 -87.63 -12.87
CA GLU A 228 69.86 -88.15 -14.22
C GLU A 228 68.41 -88.66 -14.32
N ALA A 229 67.77 -88.35 -15.45
CA ALA A 229 66.41 -88.71 -15.83
C ALA A 229 65.26 -87.86 -15.26
N CYS A 230 65.07 -86.65 -15.82
CA CYS A 230 63.75 -86.12 -16.23
C CYS A 230 63.94 -84.74 -16.89
N ALA A 231 64.45 -84.73 -18.11
CA ALA A 231 64.46 -83.53 -18.95
C ALA A 231 64.10 -83.93 -20.38
N VAL A 232 63.34 -83.06 -21.06
CA VAL A 232 62.85 -83.15 -22.45
C VAL A 232 61.54 -83.96 -22.57
N ALA A 233 60.38 -83.44 -22.98
CA ALA A 233 60.06 -82.19 -23.67
C ALA A 233 58.65 -81.68 -23.29
N LEU A 234 58.61 -80.44 -22.84
CA LEU A 234 57.53 -79.50 -23.09
C LEU A 234 57.52 -79.18 -24.59
N THR A 235 56.37 -79.29 -25.27
CA THR A 235 55.84 -78.33 -26.27
C THR A 235 54.75 -78.98 -27.13
N ALA A 236 53.47 -78.77 -26.79
CA ALA A 236 52.35 -78.53 -27.71
C ALA A 236 51.03 -78.42 -26.92
N PRO A 237 50.28 -77.32 -27.11
CA PRO A 237 48.85 -77.46 -27.46
C PRO A 237 48.37 -76.29 -28.38
N PRO A 238 47.07 -76.16 -28.72
CA PRO A 238 46.10 -77.16 -29.19
C PRO A 238 45.36 -76.67 -30.46
N SER A 239 44.59 -77.54 -31.12
CA SER A 239 43.48 -77.12 -31.99
C SER A 239 42.33 -78.11 -31.87
N SER A 240 41.29 -77.71 -31.15
CA SER A 240 40.03 -78.44 -31.01
C SER A 240 38.88 -77.60 -31.58
N THR A 241 38.14 -78.24 -32.47
CA THR A 241 36.85 -77.88 -33.06
C THR A 241 35.79 -77.63 -31.98
N GLN A 242 34.93 -76.62 -32.14
CA GLN A 242 33.52 -76.73 -31.75
C GLN A 242 32.61 -75.75 -32.49
N GLN A 243 31.39 -76.22 -32.66
CA GLN A 243 30.29 -75.82 -33.51
C GLN A 243 29.18 -75.26 -32.61
N ALA A 244 28.50 -74.17 -32.99
CA ALA A 244 27.13 -73.89 -32.55
C ALA A 244 26.48 -72.78 -33.39
N THR A 245 25.43 -73.15 -34.10
CA THR A 245 24.37 -72.32 -34.66
C THR A 245 23.42 -71.83 -33.55
N SER A 246 22.81 -70.66 -33.69
CA SER A 246 21.35 -70.45 -33.49
C SER A 246 20.96 -68.95 -33.48
N ASN A 247 20.28 -68.58 -34.55
CA ASN A 247 19.05 -67.77 -34.66
C ASN A 247 18.76 -66.53 -33.80
N ASN A 248 18.36 -65.55 -34.60
CA ASN A 248 17.68 -64.30 -34.39
C ASN A 248 16.18 -64.54 -34.16
N GLU A 249 15.57 -63.97 -33.11
CA GLU A 249 14.11 -63.75 -33.06
C GLU A 249 13.76 -62.39 -32.44
N LYS A 250 12.91 -61.68 -33.18
CA LYS A 250 12.13 -60.50 -32.81
C LYS A 250 10.98 -60.91 -31.87
N ALA A 251 10.63 -60.06 -30.91
CA ALA A 251 9.24 -59.69 -30.54
C ALA A 251 9.29 -58.69 -29.36
N GLN A 252 8.88 -57.45 -29.57
CA GLN A 252 7.56 -56.93 -29.20
C GLN A 252 7.29 -56.91 -27.69
N LEU A 253 7.28 -55.71 -27.10
CA LEU A 253 6.32 -55.32 -26.07
C LEU A 253 6.14 -53.79 -26.15
N SER A 254 5.10 -53.40 -26.90
CA SER A 254 4.46 -52.09 -26.90
C SER A 254 3.08 -52.22 -26.23
N LEU A 255 2.57 -51.10 -25.71
CA LEU A 255 1.31 -50.89 -24.97
C LEU A 255 1.34 -51.42 -23.51
N ILE A 256 0.90 -50.70 -22.47
CA ILE A 256 -0.35 -49.95 -22.28
C ILE A 256 -0.11 -48.91 -21.15
N LEU A 257 -0.61 -47.67 -21.33
CA LEU A 257 -1.11 -46.68 -20.34
C LEU A 257 -1.15 -45.34 -21.11
N GLY A 258 -2.24 -44.90 -21.74
CA GLY A 258 -3.61 -44.89 -21.24
C GLY A 258 -3.88 -43.60 -20.48
N VAL A 259 -3.79 -42.44 -21.14
CA VAL A 259 -4.32 -41.15 -20.63
C VAL A 259 -5.11 -40.49 -21.77
N GLU A 260 -6.41 -40.37 -21.56
CA GLU A 260 -7.40 -39.74 -22.45
C GLU A 260 -7.08 -38.28 -22.79
N PRO A 261 -7.49 -37.78 -23.97
CA PRO A 261 -7.64 -36.35 -24.23
C PRO A 261 -8.99 -35.82 -23.74
N LEU A 262 -8.97 -34.74 -22.94
CA LEU A 262 -10.15 -33.96 -22.54
C LEU A 262 -10.89 -33.34 -23.75
N PRO A 263 -12.22 -33.18 -23.67
CA PRO A 263 -13.06 -32.75 -24.78
C PRO A 263 -12.96 -31.25 -25.09
N ALA A 264 -13.16 -30.95 -26.38
CA ALA A 264 -13.15 -29.61 -26.95
C ALA A 264 -14.21 -28.69 -26.31
N LEU A 265 -13.76 -27.47 -25.95
CA LEU A 265 -14.63 -26.37 -25.57
C LEU A 265 -15.42 -25.86 -26.79
N GLN A 266 -16.73 -26.06 -26.74
CA GLN A 266 -17.73 -25.52 -27.64
C GLN A 266 -17.75 -23.98 -27.54
N GLN A 267 -17.53 -23.28 -28.66
CA GLN A 267 -17.72 -21.83 -28.75
C GLN A 267 -19.22 -21.50 -28.94
N PRO A 268 -19.74 -20.44 -28.28
CA PRO A 268 -21.11 -19.96 -28.49
C PRO A 268 -21.27 -19.15 -29.80
N PRO A 269 -22.50 -19.04 -30.33
CA PRO A 269 -22.76 -18.51 -31.67
C PRO A 269 -22.57 -16.98 -31.74
N ARG A 270 -21.94 -16.53 -32.84
CA ARG A 270 -21.87 -15.11 -33.21
C ARG A 270 -23.26 -14.64 -33.66
N GLN A 271 -23.77 -13.57 -33.04
CA GLN A 271 -24.92 -12.82 -33.57
C GLN A 271 -24.46 -11.92 -34.73
N PRO A 272 -25.28 -11.77 -35.80
CA PRO A 272 -24.98 -10.85 -36.90
C PRO A 272 -25.26 -9.40 -36.48
N LEU A 273 -24.45 -8.49 -37.02
CA LEU A 273 -24.66 -7.03 -37.03
C LEU A 273 -25.86 -6.65 -37.91
#